data_AF-A0A925AT92-F1
#
_entry.id   AF-A0A925AT92-F1
#
_cell.length_a   1.000
_cell.length_b   1.000
_cell.length_c   1.000
_cell.angle_alpha   90.00
_cell.angle_beta   90.00
_cell.angle_gamma   90.00
#
_symmetry.space_group_name_H-M   'P 1'
#
loop_
_entity.id
_entity.type
_entity.pdbx_description
1 polymer ?
#
loop_
_entity_poly.entity_id
_entity_poly.type
_entity_poly.pdbx_seq_one_letter_code
_entity_poly.pdbx_strand_id
1 'polypeptide(L)'
;MPDINVAKIPTGDVGSDQLRLTQTNNQPKPSGGAGEFRMNCGFSHMNFDDPIVFPGKKGASHLHAFFGNTDTNYLTTPSSLAISGNSTCQGGIANRSAYWVPAVIDTANNTPMKPAGLAVYYKGNDPRTYSFIKAPPIGLRMIAGSMLTTTPKTNYAAHYYCDPANDANTDGSGISAQSSCKDHTWPDGWLSKASVIMVVVFPQCWDGVNLDSADHKSHMAYAGGFTTANGCPTTHPVLIPSITYNVRYFVPEGSDTTKWRLSSDMYPNTSPGGYSGHGDWFNGWKPEIMDLIVKKCLDARMDCGSNSLPDGRDMY
;
A
#
# COMPACT_ATOMS: atom_id res chain seq x y z
N MET A 1 18.06 -13.02 -4.46
CA MET A 1 17.95 -11.88 -3.54
C MET A 1 19.11 -10.94 -3.82
N PRO A 2 18.89 -9.62 -3.96
CA PRO A 2 19.99 -8.66 -3.96
C PRO A 2 20.71 -8.66 -2.61
N ASP A 3 22.01 -8.36 -2.62
CA ASP A 3 22.75 -8.11 -1.38
C ASP A 3 22.25 -6.83 -0.70
N ILE A 4 22.20 -6.83 0.63
CA ILE A 4 21.65 -5.73 1.42
C ILE A 4 22.70 -5.28 2.44
N ASN A 5 23.12 -4.02 2.34
CA ASN A 5 23.92 -3.38 3.38
C ASN A 5 23.01 -2.95 4.53
N VAL A 6 22.86 -3.81 5.53
CA VAL A 6 22.01 -3.57 6.71
C VAL A 6 22.43 -2.34 7.52
N ALA A 7 23.69 -1.92 7.45
CA ALA A 7 24.17 -0.71 8.12
C ALA A 7 23.63 0.58 7.47
N LYS A 8 23.06 0.48 6.26
CA LYS A 8 22.43 1.59 5.53
C LYS A 8 20.90 1.57 5.60
N ILE A 9 20.30 0.68 6.40
CA ILE A 9 18.85 0.72 6.63
C ILE A 9 18.49 2.09 7.21
N PRO A 10 17.61 2.88 6.54
CA PRO A 10 17.29 4.22 6.99
C PRO A 10 16.44 4.20 8.26
N THR A 11 16.62 5.21 9.11
CA THR A 11 15.69 5.50 10.20
C THR A 11 14.38 6.04 9.64
N GLY A 12 13.26 5.54 10.15
CA GLY A 12 11.93 6.06 9.83
C GLY A 12 11.30 6.83 10.99
N ASP A 13 10.03 7.19 10.77
CA ASP A 13 9.26 8.04 11.65
C ASP A 13 8.79 7.26 12.88
N VAL A 14 8.87 7.91 14.04
CA VAL A 14 8.38 7.36 15.32
C VAL A 14 6.85 7.29 15.41
N GLY A 15 6.14 7.88 14.44
CA GLY A 15 4.68 7.97 14.42
C GLY A 15 4.10 8.77 15.60
N SER A 16 2.80 8.64 15.80
CA SER A 16 2.08 9.18 16.95
C SER A 16 1.22 8.13 17.65
N ASP A 17 1.21 8.15 18.96
CA ASP A 17 0.30 7.40 19.84
C ASP A 17 -1.03 8.12 20.09
N GLN A 18 -1.19 9.34 19.59
CA GLN A 18 -2.37 10.17 19.81
C GLN A 18 -3.43 9.93 18.74
N LEU A 19 -4.70 10.11 19.12
CA LEU A 19 -5.79 10.19 18.16
C LEU A 19 -5.77 11.58 17.52
N ARG A 20 -5.29 11.67 16.27
CA ARG A 20 -5.03 12.97 15.61
C ARG A 20 -6.19 13.39 14.72
N LEU A 21 -7.30 13.72 15.35
CA LEU A 21 -8.51 14.23 14.71
C LEU A 21 -8.74 15.68 15.12
N THR A 22 -8.95 16.56 14.16
CA THR A 22 -9.30 17.98 14.41
C THR A 22 -10.59 18.34 13.70
N GLN A 23 -11.33 19.30 14.23
CA GLN A 23 -12.48 19.86 13.53
C GLN A 23 -12.02 20.63 12.28
N THR A 24 -12.83 20.57 11.22
CA THR A 24 -12.54 21.22 9.94
C THR A 24 -13.83 21.71 9.28
N ASN A 25 -13.71 22.76 8.48
CA ASN A 25 -14.77 23.20 7.57
C ASN A 25 -14.65 22.54 6.19
N ASN A 26 -13.62 21.72 5.97
CA ASN A 26 -13.48 20.94 4.74
C ASN A 26 -14.68 20.00 4.62
N GLN A 27 -15.41 20.14 3.51
CA GLN A 27 -16.53 19.26 3.20
C GLN A 27 -16.12 18.31 2.07
N PRO A 28 -16.39 17.01 2.20
CA PRO A 28 -16.29 16.09 1.08
C PRO A 28 -17.07 16.63 -0.12
N LYS A 29 -16.54 16.41 -1.32
CA LYS A 29 -17.18 16.86 -2.56
C LYS A 29 -17.76 15.65 -3.30
N PRO A 30 -18.81 15.80 -4.11
CA PRO A 30 -19.22 14.73 -5.01
C PRO A 30 -18.05 14.32 -5.91
N SER A 31 -17.70 13.02 -5.93
CA SER A 31 -16.51 12.51 -6.65
C SER A 31 -16.61 12.57 -8.18
N GLY A 32 -17.81 12.74 -8.74
CA GLY A 32 -18.05 12.56 -10.18
C GLY A 32 -17.88 11.12 -10.69
N GLY A 33 -17.53 10.18 -9.80
CA GLY A 33 -17.20 8.79 -10.12
C GLY A 33 -17.44 7.89 -8.93
N ALA A 34 -16.37 7.27 -8.44
CA ALA A 34 -16.38 6.47 -7.22
C ALA A 34 -16.06 7.29 -5.98
N GLY A 35 -16.82 7.01 -4.91
CA GLY A 35 -16.48 7.52 -3.59
C GLY A 35 -15.09 7.05 -3.21
N GLU A 36 -14.32 7.96 -2.61
CA GLU A 36 -12.93 7.70 -2.31
C GLU A 36 -12.50 8.39 -1.02
N PHE A 37 -11.57 7.73 -0.36
CA PHE A 37 -10.84 8.22 0.79
C PHE A 37 -9.38 7.83 0.61
N ARG A 38 -8.45 8.73 0.92
CA ARG A 38 -7.02 8.41 0.92
C ARG A 38 -6.35 9.04 2.13
N MET A 39 -5.23 8.50 2.53
CA MET A 39 -4.36 9.09 3.55
C MET A 39 -2.91 8.81 3.23
N ASN A 40 -2.03 9.65 3.76
CA ASN A 40 -0.60 9.44 3.71
C ASN A 40 -0.08 8.87 5.03
N CYS A 41 0.92 8.00 4.91
CA CYS A 41 1.68 7.45 6.02
C CYS A 41 3.17 7.67 5.76
N GLY A 42 3.88 8.09 6.80
CA GLY A 42 5.33 8.14 6.82
C GLY A 42 5.94 6.73 6.81
N PHE A 43 7.19 6.63 6.35
CA PHE A 43 7.97 5.39 6.46
C PHE A 43 8.29 5.12 7.94
N SER A 44 7.96 3.94 8.46
CA SER A 44 8.22 3.59 9.86
C SER A 44 9.60 2.96 10.05
N HIS A 45 9.84 1.81 9.42
CA HIS A 45 11.09 1.06 9.58
C HIS A 45 11.24 0.00 8.49
N MET A 46 12.42 -0.62 8.41
CA MET A 46 12.63 -1.86 7.66
C MET A 46 13.15 -2.96 8.57
N ASN A 47 12.65 -4.17 8.38
CA ASN A 47 13.18 -5.38 9.02
C ASN A 47 12.90 -6.62 8.14
N PHE A 48 13.38 -7.78 8.58
CA PHE A 48 13.24 -9.07 7.90
C PHE A 48 12.09 -9.90 8.51
N ASP A 49 11.07 -9.24 9.05
CA ASP A 49 9.92 -9.90 9.64
C ASP A 49 8.73 -9.89 8.67
N ASP A 50 7.86 -10.88 8.83
CA ASP A 50 6.57 -10.96 8.14
C ASP A 50 5.57 -11.70 9.04
N PRO A 51 4.66 -10.99 9.72
CA PRO A 51 3.70 -11.62 10.61
C PRO A 51 2.55 -12.35 9.90
N ILE A 52 2.41 -12.19 8.57
CA ILE A 52 1.41 -12.93 7.79
C ILE A 52 2.02 -14.28 7.36
N VAL A 53 3.15 -14.24 6.66
CA VAL A 53 3.78 -15.43 6.07
C VAL A 53 4.59 -16.23 7.09
N PHE A 54 5.25 -15.56 8.03
CA PHE A 54 6.16 -16.17 9.01
C PHE A 54 5.84 -15.76 10.47
N PRO A 55 4.59 -15.96 10.93
CA PRO A 55 4.19 -15.58 12.29
C PRO A 55 5.06 -16.28 13.33
N GLY A 56 5.59 -15.51 14.28
CA GLY A 56 6.45 -16.01 15.35
C GLY A 56 7.91 -16.29 14.95
N LYS A 57 8.28 -16.08 13.68
CA LYS A 57 9.65 -16.33 13.18
C LYS A 57 10.36 -15.03 12.83
N LYS A 58 11.17 -14.55 13.77
CA LYS A 58 11.99 -13.35 13.59
C LYS A 58 12.99 -13.53 12.43
N GLY A 59 13.08 -12.54 11.55
CA GLY A 59 14.10 -12.49 10.50
C GLY A 59 13.92 -13.51 9.37
N ALA A 60 12.72 -14.09 9.22
CA ALA A 60 12.49 -15.19 8.29
C ALA A 60 12.11 -14.75 6.86
N SER A 61 11.83 -13.47 6.62
CA SER A 61 11.46 -12.94 5.29
C SER A 61 12.62 -12.22 4.60
N HIS A 62 12.41 -11.77 3.36
CA HIS A 62 13.21 -10.69 2.78
C HIS A 62 12.95 -9.36 3.52
N LEU A 63 13.79 -8.36 3.25
CA LEU A 63 13.66 -7.03 3.86
C LEU A 63 12.37 -6.35 3.40
N HIS A 64 11.52 -5.96 4.34
CA HIS A 64 10.30 -5.19 4.07
C HIS A 64 10.47 -3.73 4.50
N ALA A 65 9.74 -2.82 3.83
CA ALA A 65 9.54 -1.45 4.27
C ALA A 65 8.13 -1.30 4.85
N PHE A 66 8.04 -0.92 6.12
CA PHE A 66 6.80 -0.82 6.89
C PHE A 66 6.31 0.63 7.01
N PHE A 67 4.99 0.78 7.03
CA PHE A 67 4.25 2.03 7.24
C PHE A 67 3.05 1.76 8.17
N GLY A 68 2.48 2.82 8.75
CA GLY A 68 1.40 2.70 9.71
C GLY A 68 1.92 2.31 11.08
N ASN A 69 1.55 1.13 11.57
CA ASN A 69 1.92 0.69 12.91
C ASN A 69 3.43 0.51 13.09
N THR A 70 4.03 1.28 14.00
CA THR A 70 5.48 1.29 14.23
C THR A 70 6.02 0.05 14.93
N ASP A 71 5.15 -0.72 15.58
CA ASP A 71 5.54 -1.92 16.33
C ASP A 71 5.40 -3.19 15.49
N THR A 72 5.03 -3.07 14.21
CA THR A 72 4.85 -4.22 13.31
C THR A 72 6.14 -5.04 13.23
N ASN A 73 6.07 -6.28 13.71
CA ASN A 73 7.16 -7.26 13.65
C ASN A 73 6.61 -8.69 13.55
N TYR A 74 7.47 -9.70 13.65
CA TYR A 74 7.11 -11.13 13.56
C TYR A 74 6.09 -11.63 14.59
N LEU A 75 5.87 -10.90 15.69
CA LEU A 75 4.87 -11.20 16.73
C LEU A 75 3.55 -10.46 16.55
N THR A 76 3.40 -9.66 15.49
CA THR A 76 2.17 -8.89 15.25
C THR A 76 0.97 -9.82 15.14
N THR A 77 -0.07 -9.52 15.90
CA THR A 77 -1.37 -10.19 15.88
C THR A 77 -2.48 -9.17 15.65
N PRO A 78 -3.71 -9.60 15.31
CA PRO A 78 -4.85 -8.67 15.23
C PRO A 78 -5.03 -7.88 16.53
N SER A 79 -4.85 -8.54 17.68
CA SER A 79 -5.00 -7.92 18.99
C SER A 79 -3.91 -6.90 19.29
N SER A 80 -2.65 -7.18 18.95
CA SER A 80 -1.56 -6.22 19.18
C SER A 80 -1.72 -4.97 18.30
N LEU A 81 -2.09 -5.12 17.02
CA LEU A 81 -2.33 -3.96 16.14
C LEU A 81 -3.43 -3.04 16.69
N ALA A 82 -4.46 -3.58 17.33
CA ALA A 82 -5.55 -2.77 17.87
C ALA A 82 -5.12 -1.88 19.05
N ILE A 83 -4.14 -2.33 19.86
CA ILE A 83 -3.86 -1.73 21.18
C ILE A 83 -2.44 -1.15 21.33
N SER A 84 -1.46 -1.57 20.53
CA SER A 84 -0.05 -1.17 20.66
C SER A 84 0.50 -0.55 19.38
N GLY A 85 1.61 0.15 19.52
CA GLY A 85 2.28 0.87 18.44
C GLY A 85 1.71 2.26 18.18
N ASN A 86 2.61 3.12 17.73
CA ASN A 86 2.29 4.40 17.16
C ASN A 86 1.83 4.21 15.71
N SER A 87 1.25 5.23 15.12
CA SER A 87 0.96 5.23 13.67
C SER A 87 1.72 6.35 12.97
N THR A 88 2.38 6.01 11.86
CA THR A 88 2.96 7.01 10.95
C THR A 88 1.93 7.62 9.99
N CYS A 89 0.67 7.16 10.03
CA CYS A 89 -0.40 7.67 9.19
C CYS A 89 -1.01 8.97 9.74
N GLN A 90 -1.53 9.79 8.83
CA GLN A 90 -2.45 10.87 9.19
C GLN A 90 -3.60 10.29 10.03
N GLY A 91 -3.91 10.94 11.15
CA GLY A 91 -4.92 10.45 12.10
C GLY A 91 -4.34 9.69 13.29
N GLY A 92 -3.04 9.40 13.29
CA GLY A 92 -2.37 8.69 14.37
C GLY A 92 -3.07 7.37 14.67
N ILE A 93 -3.40 7.12 15.94
CA ILE A 93 -4.00 5.84 16.36
C ILE A 93 -5.48 5.67 15.95
N ALA A 94 -6.04 6.58 15.14
CA ALA A 94 -7.26 6.30 14.38
C ALA A 94 -7.09 5.08 13.46
N ASN A 95 -5.86 4.90 12.97
CA ASN A 95 -5.47 3.81 12.09
C ASN A 95 -4.13 3.23 12.53
N ARG A 96 -4.16 2.05 13.14
CA ARG A 96 -2.99 1.24 13.46
C ARG A 96 -2.83 0.05 12.51
N SER A 97 -3.38 0.13 11.31
CA SER A 97 -3.12 -0.89 10.29
C SER A 97 -1.63 -0.94 9.99
N ALA A 98 -1.15 -2.14 9.67
CA ALA A 98 0.20 -2.34 9.19
C ALA A 98 0.17 -2.48 7.67
N TYR A 99 1.08 -1.78 7.02
CA TYR A 99 1.24 -1.75 5.58
C TYR A 99 2.71 -2.02 5.26
N TRP A 100 3.02 -3.00 4.42
CA TRP A 100 4.41 -3.19 3.98
C TRP A 100 4.51 -3.67 2.55
N VAL A 101 5.68 -3.44 1.97
CA VAL A 101 6.11 -3.89 0.64
C VAL A 101 7.57 -4.34 0.72
N PRO A 102 8.08 -5.14 -0.23
CA PRO A 102 9.51 -5.41 -0.34
C PRO A 102 10.31 -4.11 -0.44
N ALA A 103 11.40 -4.02 0.31
CA ALA A 103 12.30 -2.88 0.22
C ALA A 103 12.93 -2.79 -1.18
N VAL A 104 12.99 -1.57 -1.72
CA VAL A 104 13.77 -1.28 -2.93
C VAL A 104 15.24 -1.19 -2.54
N ILE A 105 16.10 -1.91 -3.25
CA ILE A 105 17.55 -1.97 -3.04
C ILE A 105 18.23 -1.37 -4.27
N ASP A 106 19.03 -0.33 -4.08
CA ASP A 106 19.99 0.11 -5.09
C ASP A 106 21.20 -0.82 -5.07
N THR A 107 21.31 -1.68 -6.09
CA THR A 107 22.38 -2.68 -6.18
C THR A 107 23.73 -2.09 -6.61
N ALA A 108 23.82 -0.80 -6.94
CA ALA A 108 25.11 -0.16 -7.19
C ALA A 108 25.99 -0.13 -5.93
N ASN A 109 25.37 -0.09 -4.75
CA ASN A 109 26.06 0.01 -3.47
C ASN A 109 25.33 -0.72 -2.32
N ASN A 110 24.42 -1.63 -2.67
CA ASN A 110 23.58 -2.45 -1.81
C ASN A 110 22.76 -1.64 -0.78
N THR A 111 22.31 -0.43 -1.14
CA THR A 111 21.61 0.47 -0.22
C THR A 111 20.11 0.26 -0.27
N PRO A 112 19.45 0.00 0.88
CA PRO A 112 17.98 0.08 0.97
C PRO A 112 17.52 1.53 0.74
N MET A 113 16.66 1.73 -0.24
CA MET A 113 16.11 3.03 -0.58
C MET A 113 15.03 3.43 0.42
N LYS A 114 15.21 4.57 1.10
CA LYS A 114 14.18 5.12 2.00
C LYS A 114 12.95 5.52 1.18
N PRO A 115 11.76 4.96 1.44
CA PRO A 115 10.53 5.47 0.86
C PRO A 115 10.26 6.90 1.35
N ALA A 116 9.80 7.77 0.46
CA ALA A 116 9.31 9.11 0.81
C ALA A 116 8.01 9.03 1.65
N GLY A 117 7.22 7.97 1.42
CA GLY A 117 5.96 7.71 2.12
C GLY A 117 5.07 6.77 1.34
N LEU A 118 3.93 6.45 1.93
CA LEU A 118 2.87 5.63 1.36
C LEU A 118 1.58 6.45 1.33
N ALA A 119 0.95 6.57 0.16
CA ALA A 119 -0.45 6.94 0.08
C ALA A 119 -1.30 5.67 0.01
N VAL A 120 -2.24 5.51 0.95
CA VAL A 120 -3.20 4.40 0.97
C VAL A 120 -4.56 4.93 0.52
N TYR A 121 -5.10 4.34 -0.54
CA TYR A 121 -6.41 4.65 -1.07
C TYR A 121 -7.41 3.58 -0.65
N TYR A 122 -8.61 4.02 -0.29
CA TYR A 122 -9.80 3.21 -0.09
C TYR A 122 -10.87 3.76 -1.04
N LYS A 123 -11.20 3.00 -2.09
CA LYS A 123 -12.13 3.46 -3.13
C LYS A 123 -13.31 2.52 -3.30
N GLY A 124 -14.46 3.07 -3.70
CA GLY A 124 -15.44 2.29 -4.44
C GLY A 124 -14.86 1.94 -5.82
N ASN A 125 -15.12 0.73 -6.32
CA ASN A 125 -14.55 0.32 -7.61
C ASN A 125 -15.43 0.70 -8.82
N ASP A 126 -16.75 0.74 -8.65
CA ASP A 126 -17.66 0.98 -9.78
C ASP A 126 -18.98 1.61 -9.32
N PRO A 127 -19.59 2.49 -10.15
CA PRO A 127 -20.89 3.09 -9.89
C PRO A 127 -22.03 2.20 -9.45
N ARG A 128 -22.03 0.95 -9.88
CA ARG A 128 -23.08 -0.02 -9.60
C ARG A 128 -22.94 -0.69 -8.23
N THR A 129 -21.76 -0.63 -7.61
CA THR A 129 -21.50 -1.35 -6.35
C THR A 129 -21.64 -0.48 -5.10
N TYR A 130 -21.91 0.82 -5.26
CA TYR A 130 -22.15 1.72 -4.15
C TYR A 130 -23.39 1.26 -3.38
N SER A 131 -23.30 1.15 -2.04
CA SER A 131 -24.21 0.47 -1.09
C SER A 131 -23.89 -0.99 -0.75
N PHE A 132 -23.04 -1.67 -1.54
CA PHE A 132 -22.61 -3.03 -1.22
C PHE A 132 -21.30 -3.09 -0.42
N ILE A 133 -20.57 -1.98 -0.34
CA ILE A 133 -19.25 -1.94 0.30
C ILE A 133 -19.43 -2.10 1.82
N LYS A 134 -18.66 -3.02 2.40
CA LYS A 134 -18.60 -3.26 3.84
C LYS A 134 -17.25 -2.84 4.38
N ALA A 135 -17.21 -2.35 5.62
CA ALA A 135 -15.95 -2.14 6.31
C ALA A 135 -15.22 -3.49 6.46
N PRO A 136 -13.92 -3.55 6.15
CA PRO A 136 -13.12 -4.73 6.42
C PRO A 136 -13.16 -5.09 7.92
N PRO A 137 -13.37 -6.36 8.29
CA PRO A 137 -13.39 -6.76 9.69
C PRO A 137 -12.00 -6.62 10.32
N ILE A 138 -11.95 -6.39 11.64
CA ILE A 138 -10.70 -6.40 12.40
C ILE A 138 -9.97 -7.72 12.16
N GLY A 139 -8.66 -7.64 11.93
CA GLY A 139 -7.82 -8.81 11.77
C GLY A 139 -7.78 -9.38 10.36
N LEU A 140 -8.62 -8.90 9.42
CA LEU A 140 -8.47 -9.24 8.01
C LEU A 140 -7.07 -8.83 7.56
N ARG A 141 -6.38 -9.76 6.89
CA ARG A 141 -5.04 -9.55 6.37
C ARG A 141 -4.84 -10.29 5.07
N MET A 142 -4.13 -9.68 4.13
CA MET A 142 -4.02 -10.20 2.78
C MET A 142 -2.74 -9.73 2.09
N ILE A 143 -2.31 -10.50 1.10
CA ILE A 143 -1.15 -10.20 0.26
C ILE A 143 -1.60 -10.02 -1.19
N ALA A 144 -1.26 -8.89 -1.79
CA ALA A 144 -1.48 -8.63 -3.21
C ALA A 144 -0.15 -8.68 -3.98
N GLY A 145 -0.18 -9.19 -5.21
CA GLY A 145 1.03 -9.47 -6.00
C GLY A 145 1.69 -10.80 -5.64
N SER A 146 2.93 -11.01 -6.06
CA SER A 146 3.62 -12.29 -5.88
C SER A 146 5.13 -12.13 -5.78
N MET A 147 5.70 -12.63 -4.69
CA MET A 147 7.16 -12.75 -4.52
C MET A 147 7.81 -13.76 -5.49
N LEU A 148 7.00 -14.66 -6.08
CA LEU A 148 7.49 -15.73 -6.96
C LEU A 148 7.57 -15.28 -8.42
N THR A 149 7.09 -14.08 -8.74
CA THR A 149 7.10 -13.58 -10.11
C THR A 149 8.52 -13.21 -10.56
N THR A 150 8.96 -13.83 -11.65
CA THR A 150 10.29 -13.62 -12.26
C THR A 150 10.21 -13.08 -13.69
N THR A 151 9.03 -12.70 -14.18
CA THR A 151 8.81 -12.18 -15.54
C THR A 151 7.80 -11.03 -15.56
N PRO A 152 7.90 -10.08 -16.52
CA PRO A 152 7.13 -8.83 -16.50
C PRO A 152 5.61 -8.96 -16.36
N LYS A 153 4.98 -9.90 -17.07
CA LYS A 153 3.52 -9.89 -17.27
C LYS A 153 2.74 -10.84 -16.36
N THR A 154 3.35 -11.35 -15.31
CA THR A 154 2.70 -12.35 -14.43
C THR A 154 2.20 -11.76 -13.10
N ASN A 155 2.35 -10.44 -12.90
CA ASN A 155 2.02 -9.78 -11.64
C ASN A 155 1.23 -8.47 -11.87
N TYR A 156 -0.07 -8.60 -12.13
CA TYR A 156 -0.93 -7.45 -12.41
C TYR A 156 -1.25 -6.60 -11.18
N ALA A 157 -1.08 -7.16 -9.99
CA ALA A 157 -1.43 -6.49 -8.74
C ALA A 157 -0.37 -5.46 -8.33
N ALA A 158 0.88 -5.58 -8.79
CA ALA A 158 1.95 -4.64 -8.50
C ALA A 158 2.56 -4.08 -9.79
N HIS A 159 2.65 -2.75 -9.89
CA HIS A 159 3.25 -2.07 -11.05
C HIS A 159 3.98 -0.79 -10.64
N TYR A 160 4.69 -0.19 -11.58
CA TYR A 160 5.58 0.95 -11.32
C TYR A 160 5.37 2.04 -12.36
N TYR A 161 5.45 3.30 -11.94
CA TYR A 161 5.49 4.42 -12.85
C TYR A 161 6.42 5.52 -12.35
N CYS A 162 6.89 6.35 -13.28
CA CYS A 162 7.70 7.51 -12.96
C CYS A 162 6.84 8.79 -12.96
N ASP A 163 7.05 9.63 -11.94
CA ASP A 163 6.51 11.00 -11.83
C ASP A 163 7.69 11.98 -11.95
N PRO A 164 7.60 13.05 -12.79
CA PRO A 164 6.42 13.58 -13.48
C PRO A 164 6.23 13.12 -14.92
N ALA A 165 7.10 12.26 -15.44
CA ALA A 165 7.03 11.80 -16.83
C ALA A 165 5.70 11.08 -17.16
N ASN A 166 4.95 10.63 -16.15
CA ASN A 166 3.74 9.80 -16.30
C ASN A 166 3.97 8.60 -17.24
N ASP A 167 5.20 8.10 -17.27
CA ASP A 167 5.58 6.91 -18.02
C ASP A 167 5.09 5.70 -17.22
N ALA A 168 3.78 5.45 -17.34
CA ALA A 168 3.12 4.38 -16.64
C ALA A 168 3.52 3.04 -17.27
N ASN A 169 4.53 2.38 -16.71
CA ASN A 169 4.86 0.99 -17.04
C ASN A 169 3.78 0.06 -16.46
N THR A 170 2.64 0.04 -17.15
CA THR A 170 1.53 -0.88 -16.92
C THR A 170 1.78 -2.27 -17.53
N ASP A 171 2.87 -2.43 -18.29
CA ASP A 171 3.25 -3.68 -18.94
C ASP A 171 3.96 -4.67 -18.00
N GLY A 172 4.16 -4.28 -16.74
CA GLY A 172 4.80 -5.07 -15.69
C GLY A 172 6.32 -5.21 -15.87
N SER A 173 6.95 -4.34 -16.66
CA SER A 173 8.40 -4.32 -16.93
C SER A 173 9.30 -4.14 -15.69
N GLY A 174 8.72 -3.91 -14.51
CA GLY A 174 9.42 -3.88 -13.22
C GLY A 174 9.96 -2.49 -12.86
N ILE A 175 10.51 -2.37 -11.66
CA ILE A 175 11.04 -1.09 -11.14
C ILE A 175 12.24 -0.58 -11.95
N SER A 176 13.04 -1.51 -12.48
CA SER A 176 14.24 -1.19 -13.25
C SER A 176 13.96 -0.71 -14.68
N ALA A 177 12.72 -0.90 -15.17
CA ALA A 177 12.29 -0.34 -16.45
C ALA A 177 12.03 1.17 -16.38
N GLN A 178 12.07 1.77 -15.18
CA GLN A 178 11.96 3.22 -14.96
C GLN A 178 13.29 3.96 -15.24
N SER A 179 14.09 3.47 -16.19
CA SER A 179 15.46 3.95 -16.50
C SER A 179 15.50 5.39 -17.04
N SER A 180 14.37 5.87 -17.57
CA SER A 180 14.13 7.23 -18.02
C SER A 180 13.67 8.18 -16.92
N CYS A 181 13.52 7.71 -15.67
CA CYS A 181 12.93 8.50 -14.60
C CYS A 181 13.89 9.61 -14.13
N LYS A 182 13.63 10.82 -14.60
CA LYS A 182 14.50 12.00 -14.44
C LYS A 182 13.69 13.21 -14.02
N ASP A 183 14.37 14.13 -13.33
CA ASP A 183 13.84 15.44 -13.01
C ASP A 183 13.29 16.13 -14.27
N HIS A 184 12.21 16.87 -14.11
CA HIS A 184 11.58 17.62 -15.19
C HIS A 184 11.50 19.10 -14.82
N THR A 185 12.03 19.95 -15.70
CA THR A 185 11.90 21.39 -15.59
C THR A 185 10.75 21.84 -16.51
N TRP A 186 9.69 22.35 -15.91
CA TRP A 186 8.52 22.86 -16.63
C TRP A 186 8.83 24.17 -17.37
N PRO A 187 8.02 24.57 -18.38
CA PRO A 187 8.25 25.80 -19.15
C PRO A 187 8.31 27.08 -18.31
N ASP A 188 7.74 27.09 -17.11
CA ASP A 188 7.78 28.20 -16.15
C ASP A 188 9.02 28.20 -15.24
N GLY A 189 9.94 27.25 -15.43
CA GLY A 189 11.15 27.09 -14.63
C GLY A 189 10.98 26.27 -13.35
N TRP A 190 9.78 25.76 -13.06
CA TRP A 190 9.57 24.92 -11.89
C TRP A 190 10.21 23.53 -12.07
N LEU A 191 11.04 23.11 -11.10
CA LEU A 191 11.71 21.81 -11.11
C LEU A 191 10.89 20.77 -10.33
N SER A 192 10.39 19.77 -11.04
CA SER A 192 9.83 18.56 -10.46
C SER A 192 10.92 17.50 -10.28
N LYS A 193 11.13 17.06 -9.04
CA LYS A 193 12.05 15.96 -8.73
C LYS A 193 11.46 14.61 -9.14
N ALA A 194 12.27 13.78 -9.81
CA ALA A 194 11.85 12.45 -10.23
C ALA A 194 11.55 11.54 -9.04
N SER A 195 10.53 10.70 -9.21
CA SER A 195 10.27 9.63 -8.27
C SER A 195 9.67 8.42 -8.97
N VAL A 196 10.01 7.25 -8.45
CA VAL A 196 9.37 6.00 -8.82
C VAL A 196 8.26 5.72 -7.82
N ILE A 197 7.06 5.42 -8.32
CA ILE A 197 5.93 5.02 -7.49
C ILE A 197 5.65 3.55 -7.74
N MET A 198 5.71 2.75 -6.67
CA MET A 198 5.22 1.38 -6.65
C MET A 198 3.73 1.40 -6.29
N VAL A 199 2.91 0.85 -7.17
CA VAL A 199 1.48 0.69 -6.95
C VAL A 199 1.17 -0.75 -6.62
N VAL A 200 0.39 -0.99 -5.56
CA VAL A 200 -0.13 -2.31 -5.23
C VAL A 200 -1.64 -2.25 -5.09
N VAL A 201 -2.38 -3.05 -5.87
CA VAL A 201 -3.84 -3.12 -5.86
C VAL A 201 -4.28 -4.42 -5.21
N PHE A 202 -4.98 -4.31 -4.08
CA PHE A 202 -5.45 -5.45 -3.32
C PHE A 202 -6.78 -6.01 -3.83
N PRO A 203 -7.03 -7.32 -3.65
CA PRO A 203 -8.34 -7.90 -3.91
C PRO A 203 -9.39 -7.31 -2.96
N GLN A 204 -10.59 -7.07 -3.48
CA GLN A 204 -11.66 -6.36 -2.79
C GLN A 204 -12.89 -7.21 -2.49
N CYS A 205 -12.89 -8.49 -2.86
CA CYS A 205 -13.98 -9.43 -2.58
C CYS A 205 -13.50 -10.43 -1.54
N TRP A 206 -14.11 -10.40 -0.37
CA TRP A 206 -13.82 -11.28 0.76
C TRP A 206 -14.83 -12.44 0.80
N ASP A 207 -14.39 -13.63 1.20
CA ASP A 207 -15.24 -14.82 1.38
C ASP A 207 -16.31 -14.69 2.47
N GLY A 208 -16.20 -13.67 3.32
CA GLY A 208 -17.16 -13.39 4.40
C GLY A 208 -16.93 -14.23 5.66
N VAL A 209 -15.88 -15.06 5.69
CA VAL A 209 -15.63 -16.03 6.76
C VAL A 209 -14.19 -15.92 7.29
N ASN A 210 -13.19 -16.02 6.41
CA ASN A 210 -11.80 -16.21 6.82
C ASN A 210 -11.03 -14.89 6.85
N LEU A 211 -10.50 -14.50 8.01
CA LEU A 211 -9.65 -13.30 8.13
C LEU A 211 -8.25 -13.48 7.49
N ASP A 212 -7.88 -14.72 7.19
CA ASP A 212 -6.65 -15.16 6.54
C ASP A 212 -6.86 -16.58 6.01
N SER A 213 -6.07 -17.01 5.03
CA SER A 213 -6.09 -18.37 4.48
C SER A 213 -4.69 -18.99 4.57
N ALA A 214 -4.58 -20.31 4.38
CA ALA A 214 -3.29 -21.00 4.48
C ALA A 214 -2.24 -20.50 3.46
N ASP A 215 -2.70 -19.94 2.34
CA ASP A 215 -1.88 -19.30 1.30
C ASP A 215 -1.90 -17.76 1.37
N HIS A 216 -2.56 -17.19 2.39
CA HIS A 216 -2.74 -15.76 2.64
C HIS A 216 -3.43 -14.97 1.52
N LYS A 217 -4.06 -15.68 0.58
CA LYS A 217 -4.64 -15.10 -0.65
C LYS A 217 -6.04 -15.63 -0.97
N SER A 218 -6.29 -16.94 -0.86
CA SER A 218 -7.53 -17.59 -1.31
C SER A 218 -8.82 -17.21 -0.58
N HIS A 219 -8.74 -16.52 0.56
CA HIS A 219 -9.90 -15.90 1.22
C HIS A 219 -10.33 -14.57 0.58
N MET A 220 -9.56 -14.07 -0.39
CA MET A 220 -9.81 -12.86 -1.15
C MET A 220 -9.84 -13.13 -2.65
N ALA A 221 -10.63 -12.34 -3.38
CA ALA A 221 -10.68 -12.35 -4.83
C ALA A 221 -10.76 -10.92 -5.39
N TYR A 222 -10.28 -10.76 -6.62
CA TYR A 222 -10.55 -9.55 -7.40
C TYR A 222 -11.95 -9.64 -8.00
N ALA A 223 -12.67 -8.52 -8.09
CA ALA A 223 -13.92 -8.48 -8.85
C ALA A 223 -13.64 -8.84 -10.32
N GLY A 224 -14.46 -9.76 -10.85
CA GLY A 224 -14.33 -10.30 -12.20
C GLY A 224 -15.35 -9.71 -13.19
N GLY A 225 -15.87 -8.52 -12.92
CA GLY A 225 -16.99 -7.92 -13.64
C GLY A 225 -18.34 -8.13 -12.96
N PHE A 226 -19.43 -7.71 -13.62
CA PHE A 226 -20.77 -7.61 -13.03
C PHE A 226 -21.61 -8.86 -13.28
N THR A 227 -21.08 -10.03 -12.92
CA THR A 227 -21.87 -11.28 -12.88
C THR A 227 -22.75 -11.36 -11.63
N THR A 228 -22.46 -10.56 -10.60
CA THR A 228 -23.27 -10.32 -9.41
C THR A 228 -23.50 -8.82 -9.23
N ALA A 229 -24.46 -8.44 -8.36
CA ALA A 229 -24.81 -7.04 -8.14
C ALA A 229 -23.64 -6.19 -7.59
N ASN A 230 -22.76 -6.79 -6.78
CA ASN A 230 -21.59 -6.13 -6.22
C ASN A 230 -20.29 -6.40 -6.99
N GLY A 231 -20.37 -7.12 -8.12
CA GLY A 231 -19.21 -7.49 -8.96
C GLY A 231 -18.29 -8.55 -8.38
N CYS A 232 -18.59 -9.07 -7.19
CA CYS A 232 -17.79 -10.09 -6.55
C CYS A 232 -18.23 -11.51 -6.96
N PRO A 233 -17.29 -12.47 -7.08
CA PRO A 233 -17.63 -13.88 -7.27
C PRO A 233 -18.54 -14.38 -6.14
N THR A 234 -19.40 -15.36 -6.44
CA THR A 234 -20.27 -15.97 -5.42
C THR A 234 -19.50 -16.66 -4.29
N THR A 235 -18.25 -17.07 -4.55
CA THR A 235 -17.32 -17.60 -3.53
C THR A 235 -16.76 -16.52 -2.62
N HIS A 236 -16.84 -15.24 -3.01
CA HIS A 236 -16.29 -14.10 -2.29
C HIS A 236 -17.31 -12.96 -2.17
N PRO A 237 -18.48 -13.21 -1.55
CA PRO A 237 -19.64 -12.35 -1.72
C PRO A 237 -19.54 -10.98 -1.02
N VAL A 238 -18.55 -10.75 -0.15
CA VAL A 238 -18.44 -9.52 0.63
C VAL A 238 -17.51 -8.53 -0.07
N LEU A 239 -18.08 -7.49 -0.66
CA LEU A 239 -17.31 -6.38 -1.22
C LEU A 239 -16.78 -5.49 -0.09
N ILE A 240 -15.47 -5.30 -0.05
CA ILE A 240 -14.78 -4.32 0.80
C ILE A 240 -14.23 -3.17 -0.08
N PRO A 241 -13.71 -2.06 0.49
CA PRO A 241 -13.07 -1.03 -0.30
C PRO A 241 -11.94 -1.60 -1.15
N SER A 242 -11.77 -1.07 -2.36
CA SER A 242 -10.58 -1.30 -3.16
C SER A 242 -9.40 -0.59 -2.49
N ILE A 243 -8.49 -1.37 -1.93
CA ILE A 243 -7.30 -0.85 -1.24
C ILE A 243 -6.16 -0.76 -2.25
N THR A 244 -5.54 0.42 -2.35
CA THR A 244 -4.37 0.62 -3.20
C THR A 244 -3.26 1.33 -2.45
N TYR A 245 -2.04 0.82 -2.59
CA TYR A 245 -0.83 1.48 -2.12
C TYR A 245 -0.20 2.25 -3.27
N ASN A 246 0.24 3.48 -3.00
CA ASN A 246 1.21 4.19 -3.81
C ASN A 246 2.43 4.50 -2.92
N VAL A 247 3.47 3.68 -3.01
CA VAL A 247 4.73 3.88 -2.28
C VAL A 247 5.67 4.67 -3.15
N ARG A 248 6.08 5.85 -2.69
CA ARG A 248 6.93 6.76 -3.47
C ARG A 248 8.38 6.67 -3.04
N TYR A 249 9.28 6.64 -4.01
CA TYR A 249 10.72 6.71 -3.83
C TYR A 249 11.28 7.86 -4.66
N PHE A 250 11.84 8.88 -4.02
CA PHE A 250 12.58 9.91 -4.76
C PHE A 250 13.80 9.28 -5.42
N VAL A 251 14.06 9.64 -6.68
CA VAL A 251 15.26 9.22 -7.41
C VAL A 251 16.36 10.23 -7.06
N PRO A 252 17.41 9.83 -6.32
CA PRO A 252 18.52 10.73 -6.04
C PRO A 252 19.21 11.18 -7.32
N GLU A 253 19.78 12.38 -7.30
CA GLU A 253 20.54 12.88 -8.44
C GLU A 253 21.70 11.94 -8.77
N GLY A 254 21.81 11.56 -10.04
CA GLY A 254 22.84 10.62 -10.51
C GLY A 254 22.57 9.14 -10.23
N SER A 255 21.45 8.78 -9.59
CA SER A 255 21.06 7.38 -9.43
C SER A 255 20.63 6.75 -10.76
N ASP A 256 21.02 5.48 -10.96
CA ASP A 256 20.60 4.65 -12.08
C ASP A 256 19.54 3.64 -11.60
N THR A 257 18.27 3.92 -11.89
CA THR A 257 17.14 3.07 -11.49
C THR A 257 17.17 1.69 -12.15
N THR A 258 17.96 1.47 -13.22
CA THR A 258 18.16 0.11 -13.77
C THR A 258 18.87 -0.82 -12.79
N LYS A 259 19.57 -0.25 -11.79
CA LYS A 259 20.21 -0.98 -10.69
C LYS A 259 19.28 -1.22 -9.51
N TRP A 260 18.05 -0.72 -9.55
CA TRP A 260 17.10 -0.94 -8.48
C TRP A 260 16.45 -2.31 -8.61
N ARG A 261 16.35 -3.02 -7.48
CA ARG A 261 15.70 -4.32 -7.35
C ARG A 261 14.82 -4.33 -6.12
N LEU A 262 13.87 -5.25 -6.06
CA LEU A 262 13.20 -5.56 -4.80
C LEU A 262 14.04 -6.54 -4.00
N SER A 263 14.00 -6.42 -2.68
CA SER A 263 14.55 -7.42 -1.75
C SER A 263 13.96 -8.81 -1.99
N SER A 264 12.77 -8.92 -2.58
CA SER A 264 12.13 -10.18 -2.94
C SER A 264 12.55 -10.74 -4.32
N ASP A 265 13.39 -10.05 -5.10
CA ASP A 265 13.80 -10.53 -6.42
C ASP A 265 14.77 -11.72 -6.29
N MET A 266 14.23 -12.93 -6.52
CA MET A 266 14.94 -14.21 -6.42
C MET A 266 15.48 -14.75 -7.76
N TYR A 267 15.57 -13.89 -8.78
CA TYR A 267 16.05 -14.24 -10.11
C TYR A 267 17.35 -13.48 -10.47
N PRO A 268 18.10 -13.90 -11.51
CA PRO A 268 19.40 -13.32 -11.85
C PRO A 268 19.39 -11.81 -12.07
N ASN A 269 20.48 -11.15 -11.72
CA ASN A 269 20.66 -9.69 -11.89
C ASN A 269 20.78 -9.27 -13.36
N THR A 270 20.89 -10.21 -14.29
CA THR A 270 20.85 -9.96 -15.75
C THR A 270 19.44 -9.62 -16.23
N SER A 271 18.40 -9.96 -15.47
CA SER A 271 17.02 -9.58 -15.77
C SER A 271 16.65 -8.28 -15.02
N PRO A 272 15.81 -7.41 -15.62
CA PRO A 272 15.30 -6.22 -14.95
C PRO A 272 14.71 -6.55 -13.56
N GLY A 273 15.10 -5.80 -12.53
CA GLY A 273 14.54 -5.88 -11.18
C GLY A 273 13.08 -5.42 -11.11
N GLY A 274 12.35 -5.92 -10.11
CA GLY A 274 11.00 -5.49 -9.72
C GLY A 274 9.85 -6.41 -10.11
N TYR A 275 10.11 -7.61 -10.64
CA TYR A 275 9.01 -8.52 -11.03
C TYR A 275 8.29 -9.11 -9.81
N SER A 276 8.99 -9.28 -8.69
CA SER A 276 8.45 -9.89 -7.48
C SER A 276 7.59 -8.94 -6.62
N GLY A 277 7.10 -7.83 -7.20
CA GLY A 277 6.34 -6.80 -6.50
C GLY A 277 5.13 -7.33 -5.75
N HIS A 278 4.98 -6.95 -4.49
CA HIS A 278 3.80 -7.27 -3.70
C HIS A 278 3.62 -6.24 -2.59
N GLY A 279 2.48 -6.32 -1.94
CA GLY A 279 2.23 -5.61 -0.71
C GLY A 279 1.32 -6.41 0.19
N ASP A 280 1.42 -6.07 1.46
CA ASP A 280 0.81 -6.79 2.54
C ASP A 280 0.03 -5.79 3.38
N TRP A 281 -1.20 -6.17 3.71
CA TRP A 281 -2.14 -5.34 4.44
C TRP A 281 -2.65 -6.08 5.65
N PHE A 282 -2.59 -5.47 6.82
CA PHE A 282 -3.15 -6.02 8.05
C PHE A 282 -4.00 -4.97 8.76
N ASN A 283 -5.32 -5.22 8.83
CA ASN A 283 -6.28 -4.26 9.33
C ASN A 283 -6.10 -3.92 10.82
N GLY A 284 -5.88 -2.64 11.10
CA GLY A 284 -5.83 -2.07 12.44
C GLY A 284 -6.57 -0.73 12.54
N TRP A 285 -7.51 -0.47 11.63
CA TRP A 285 -8.41 0.68 11.73
C TRP A 285 -9.31 0.57 12.97
N LYS A 286 -9.58 1.71 13.60
CA LYS A 286 -10.73 1.83 14.51
C LYS A 286 -12.02 1.57 13.71
N PRO A 287 -12.85 0.57 14.10
CA PRO A 287 -14.04 0.20 13.35
C PRO A 287 -14.97 1.37 13.06
N GLU A 288 -15.17 2.25 14.03
CA GLU A 288 -16.04 3.42 13.91
C GLU A 288 -15.57 4.42 12.86
N ILE A 289 -14.25 4.55 12.63
CA ILE A 289 -13.69 5.44 11.62
C ILE A 289 -13.81 4.81 10.22
N MET A 290 -13.49 3.52 10.09
CA MET A 290 -13.63 2.82 8.81
C MET A 290 -15.10 2.72 8.38
N ASP A 291 -16.02 2.45 9.31
CA ASP A 291 -17.46 2.47 9.06
C ASP A 291 -17.93 3.84 8.56
N LEU A 292 -17.42 4.92 9.17
CA LEU A 292 -17.72 6.28 8.74
C LEU A 292 -17.23 6.52 7.31
N ILE A 293 -15.99 6.16 7.00
CA ILE A 293 -15.41 6.28 5.66
C ILE A 293 -16.25 5.50 4.64
N VAL A 294 -16.58 4.24 4.92
CA VAL A 294 -17.39 3.41 4.00
C VAL A 294 -18.75 4.06 3.74
N LYS A 295 -19.50 4.37 4.80
CA LYS A 295 -20.89 4.84 4.67
C LYS A 295 -21.00 6.23 4.05
N LYS A 296 -20.05 7.11 4.33
CA LYS A 296 -20.18 8.54 4.06
C LYS A 296 -19.18 9.08 3.02
N CYS A 297 -18.13 8.32 2.70
CA CYS A 297 -17.29 8.59 1.54
C CYS A 297 -17.65 7.65 0.39
N LEU A 298 -17.53 6.34 0.61
CA LEU A 298 -17.56 5.36 -0.48
C LEU A 298 -18.98 5.14 -1.01
N ASP A 299 -19.91 4.74 -0.13
CA ASP A 299 -21.31 4.50 -0.50
C ASP A 299 -22.03 5.79 -0.92
N ALA A 300 -21.68 6.92 -0.29
CA ALA A 300 -22.23 8.23 -0.60
C ALA A 300 -21.61 8.88 -1.85
N ARG A 301 -20.63 8.24 -2.50
CA ARG A 301 -19.94 8.73 -3.70
C ARG A 301 -19.22 10.07 -3.52
N MET A 302 -18.71 10.31 -2.32
CA MET A 302 -17.98 11.53 -2.00
C MET A 302 -16.47 11.30 -2.16
N ASP A 303 -15.77 12.29 -2.71
CA ASP A 303 -14.32 12.44 -2.54
C ASP A 303 -14.08 13.10 -1.18
N CYS A 304 -13.63 12.29 -0.23
CA CYS A 304 -13.25 12.71 1.11
C CYS A 304 -11.78 13.20 1.17
N GLY A 305 -11.11 13.34 0.03
CA GLY A 305 -9.77 13.89 -0.03
C GLY A 305 -8.74 13.01 0.68
N SER A 306 -7.60 13.63 1.00
CA SER A 306 -6.40 12.96 1.50
C SER A 306 -6.32 12.80 3.01
N ASN A 307 -7.38 13.18 3.74
CA ASN A 307 -7.43 13.07 5.19
C ASN A 307 -8.78 13.51 5.81
N SER A 308 -9.74 13.99 5.02
CA SER A 308 -10.99 14.47 5.58
C SER A 308 -11.93 13.32 5.91
N LEU A 309 -12.45 13.35 7.12
CA LEU A 309 -13.57 12.52 7.53
C LEU A 309 -14.87 13.24 7.18
N PRO A 310 -15.90 12.50 6.75
CA PRO A 310 -17.15 13.08 6.27
C PRO A 310 -18.09 13.56 7.38
N ASP A 311 -17.59 13.72 8.60
CA ASP A 311 -18.31 14.24 9.76
C ASP A 311 -17.73 15.57 10.28
N GLY A 312 -17.01 16.30 9.42
CA GLY A 312 -16.44 17.60 9.76
C GLY A 312 -15.13 17.52 10.54
N ARG A 313 -14.42 16.39 10.45
CA ARG A 313 -13.08 16.23 11.06
C ARG A 313 -12.02 15.97 10.00
N ASP A 314 -10.80 16.43 10.23
CA ASP A 314 -9.62 16.05 9.44
C ASP A 314 -8.69 15.19 10.28
N MET A 315 -8.04 14.23 9.62
CA MET A 315 -6.91 13.49 10.15
C MET A 315 -5.61 14.27 9.87
N TYR A 316 -4.78 14.51 10.88
CA TYR A 316 -3.54 15.29 10.71
C TYR A 316 -2.31 14.58 11.24
#